data_AF-A0A968WP55-F1
#
_entry.id   AF-A0A968WP55-F1
#
_cell.length_a   1.000
_cell.length_b   1.000
_cell.length_c   1.000
_cell.angle_alpha   90.00
_cell.angle_beta   90.00
_cell.angle_gamma   90.00
#
_symmetry.space_group_name_H-M   'P 1'
#
loop_
_entity.id
_entity.type
_entity.pdbx_description
1 polymer ?
#
loop_
_entity_poly.entity_id
_entity_poly.type
_entity_poly.pdbx_seq_one_letter_code
_entity_poly.pdbx_strand_id
1 'polypeptide(L)'
;MTDHSLEGEINGVKKDEQARLGLLTAQLRQWVESGSGWKNCDMAHVTAEADASNLSACGCVQRLAQAVGGKLAVLGSVHKVSNLILNIRVDVFDVSSNRLLIQQNADIRSNTDSSWKRGLEWLIKHRLAAALASLGAQP
;
A
#
# COMPACT_ATOMS: atom_id res chain seq x y z
N MET A 1 -3.69 -2.99 -1.40
CA MET A 1 -2.40 -3.64 -1.13
C MET A 1 -2.25 -4.81 -2.11
N THR A 2 -1.03 -5.14 -2.56
CA THR A 2 -0.78 -6.28 -3.48
C THR A 2 0.18 -7.30 -2.87
N ASP A 3 0.09 -8.58 -3.27
CA ASP A 3 1.08 -9.61 -2.94
C ASP A 3 2.06 -9.80 -4.10
N HIS A 4 3.35 -9.89 -3.80
CA HIS A 4 4.44 -10.16 -4.73
C HIS A 4 5.22 -11.41 -4.36
N SER A 5 4.56 -12.38 -3.73
CA SER A 5 5.17 -13.64 -3.35
C SER A 5 5.32 -14.60 -4.52
N LEU A 6 6.51 -15.20 -4.65
CA LEU A 6 6.74 -16.30 -5.59
C LEU A 6 5.79 -17.49 -5.31
N GLU A 7 5.44 -17.71 -4.04
CA GLU A 7 4.46 -18.74 -3.66
C GLU A 7 3.09 -18.46 -4.29
N GLY A 8 2.61 -17.22 -4.25
CA GLY A 8 1.34 -16.83 -4.86
C GLY A 8 1.36 -16.92 -6.38
N GLU A 9 2.50 -16.65 -7.00
CA GLU A 9 2.70 -16.82 -8.45
C GLU A 9 2.66 -18.29 -8.88
N ILE A 10 3.30 -19.19 -8.12
CA ILE A 10 3.40 -20.62 -8.46
C ILE A 10 2.16 -21.41 -8.04
N ASN A 11 1.68 -21.21 -6.81
CA ASN A 11 0.63 -22.01 -6.20
C ASN A 11 -0.76 -21.35 -6.28
N GLY A 12 -0.82 -20.14 -6.84
CA GLY A 12 -2.03 -19.33 -6.89
C GLY A 12 -2.33 -18.62 -5.57
N VAL A 13 -3.39 -17.83 -5.62
CA VAL A 13 -3.79 -16.91 -4.54
C VAL A 13 -4.21 -17.67 -3.28
N LYS A 14 -3.55 -17.40 -2.15
CA LYS A 14 -3.93 -17.93 -0.83
C LYS A 14 -4.97 -17.05 -0.17
N LYS A 15 -6.11 -17.65 0.21
CA LYS A 15 -7.28 -16.92 0.75
C LYS A 15 -6.98 -16.17 2.05
N ASP A 16 -6.19 -16.74 2.94
CA ASP A 16 -5.78 -16.13 4.20
C ASP A 16 -4.87 -14.91 3.98
N GLU A 17 -3.94 -15.00 3.03
CA GLU A 17 -3.05 -13.88 2.71
C GLU A 17 -3.80 -12.74 2.01
N GLN A 18 -4.78 -13.05 1.16
CA GLN A 18 -5.70 -12.03 0.61
C GLN A 18 -6.53 -11.35 1.69
N ALA A 19 -7.04 -12.11 2.66
CA ALA A 19 -7.76 -11.53 3.79
C ALA A 19 -6.84 -10.57 4.57
N ARG A 20 -5.57 -10.93 4.78
CA ARG A 20 -4.57 -10.04 5.40
C ARG A 20 -4.28 -8.79 4.57
N LEU A 21 -4.17 -8.89 3.24
CA LEU A 21 -4.05 -7.71 2.38
C LEU A 21 -5.24 -6.77 2.51
N GLY A 22 -6.45 -7.32 2.63
CA GLY A 22 -7.67 -6.56 2.92
C GLY A 22 -7.58 -5.82 4.26
N LEU A 23 -7.14 -6.52 5.31
CA LEU A 23 -6.93 -5.93 6.64
C LEU A 23 -5.88 -4.81 6.62
N LEU A 24 -4.74 -5.03 5.96
CA LEU A 24 -3.71 -4.00 5.81
C LEU A 24 -4.20 -2.80 5.01
N THR A 25 -5.00 -3.03 3.97
CA THR A 25 -5.62 -1.96 3.18
C THR A 25 -6.56 -1.12 4.05
N ALA A 26 -7.43 -1.77 4.84
CA ALA A 26 -8.33 -1.08 5.77
C ALA A 26 -7.55 -0.28 6.83
N GLN A 27 -6.50 -0.87 7.40
CA GLN A 27 -5.65 -0.20 8.37
C GLN A 27 -4.94 1.04 7.81
N LEU A 28 -4.39 0.95 6.59
CA LEU A 28 -3.75 2.09 5.95
C LEU A 28 -4.75 3.21 5.67
N ARG A 29 -5.95 2.88 5.16
CA ARG A 29 -7.03 3.85 4.92
C ARG A 29 -7.50 4.53 6.19
N GLN A 30 -7.67 3.77 7.28
CA GLN A 30 -8.05 4.31 8.58
C GLN A 30 -7.00 5.28 9.12
N TRP A 31 -5.71 4.98 8.95
CA TRP A 31 -4.65 5.90 9.34
C TRP A 31 -4.67 7.18 8.51
N VAL A 32 -4.90 7.08 7.19
CA VAL A 32 -5.05 8.27 6.33
C VAL A 32 -6.14 9.18 6.88
N GLU A 33 -7.32 8.64 7.18
CA GLU A 33 -8.48 9.40 7.70
C GLU A 33 -8.25 10.03 9.08
N SER A 34 -7.49 9.37 9.96
CA SER A 34 -7.41 9.76 11.37
C SER A 34 -6.20 10.62 11.73
N GLY A 35 -5.11 10.59 10.95
CA GLY A 35 -3.86 11.21 11.41
C GLY A 35 -2.83 11.57 10.35
N SER A 36 -3.17 11.50 9.06
CA SER A 36 -2.21 11.82 7.99
C SER A 36 -2.26 13.27 7.49
N GLY A 37 -3.36 13.99 7.76
CA GLY A 37 -3.64 15.30 7.12
C GLY A 37 -4.20 15.20 5.70
N TRP A 38 -4.35 13.99 5.17
CA TRP A 38 -4.93 13.68 3.86
C TRP A 38 -6.30 13.01 4.00
N LYS A 39 -7.03 12.91 2.89
CA LYS A 39 -8.31 12.19 2.82
C LYS A 39 -8.24 11.12 1.74
N ASN A 40 -8.90 9.99 2.01
CA ASN A 40 -9.07 8.95 1.01
C ASN A 40 -9.99 9.45 -0.13
N CYS A 41 -9.63 9.15 -1.38
CA CYS A 41 -10.53 9.32 -2.51
C CYS A 41 -11.60 8.22 -2.54
N ASP A 42 -12.74 8.54 -3.14
CA ASP A 42 -13.70 7.53 -3.59
C ASP A 42 -13.14 6.82 -4.83
N MET A 43 -12.99 5.50 -4.75
CA MET A 43 -12.37 4.68 -5.80
C MET A 43 -13.39 3.88 -6.59
N ALA A 44 -14.70 4.03 -6.34
CA ALA A 44 -15.73 3.13 -6.85
C ALA A 44 -15.67 2.90 -8.37
N HIS A 45 -15.36 3.93 -9.16
CA HIS A 45 -15.32 3.83 -10.62
C HIS A 45 -13.99 3.29 -11.19
N VAL A 46 -12.92 3.20 -10.39
CA VAL A 46 -11.63 2.61 -10.81
C VAL A 46 -11.37 1.23 -10.19
N THR A 47 -12.14 0.81 -9.18
CA THR A 47 -11.91 -0.44 -8.45
C THR A 47 -11.82 -1.65 -9.38
N ALA A 48 -12.77 -1.82 -10.31
CA ALA A 48 -12.76 -2.97 -11.22
C ALA A 48 -11.51 -3.01 -12.11
N GLU A 49 -11.03 -1.85 -12.58
CA GLU A 49 -9.82 -1.75 -13.38
C GLU A 49 -8.57 -2.02 -12.54
N ALA A 50 -8.53 -1.47 -11.32
CA ALA A 50 -7.44 -1.68 -10.38
C ALA A 50 -7.31 -3.16 -9.98
N ASP A 51 -8.42 -3.84 -9.71
CA ASP A 51 -8.46 -5.25 -9.32
C ASP A 51 -8.06 -6.18 -10.47
N ALA A 52 -8.34 -5.79 -11.72
CA ALA A 52 -7.93 -6.52 -12.92
C ALA A 52 -6.46 -6.25 -13.32
N SER A 53 -5.80 -5.28 -12.69
CA SER A 53 -4.46 -4.83 -13.07
C SER A 53 -3.37 -5.40 -12.16
N ASN A 54 -2.20 -5.69 -12.74
CA ASN A 54 -0.99 -5.86 -11.94
C ASN A 54 -0.42 -4.48 -11.55
N LEU A 55 -0.90 -3.91 -10.44
CA LEU A 55 -0.60 -2.54 -10.03
C LEU A 55 0.90 -2.26 -9.83
N SER A 56 1.73 -3.26 -9.55
CA SER A 56 3.19 -3.05 -9.42
C SER A 56 3.91 -2.97 -10.75
N ALA A 57 3.32 -3.48 -11.83
CA ALA A 57 3.96 -3.57 -13.14
C ALA A 57 3.30 -2.68 -14.20
N CYS A 58 2.02 -2.30 -14.02
CA CYS A 58 1.24 -1.64 -15.07
C CYS A 58 1.66 -0.19 -15.36
N GLY A 59 2.35 0.49 -14.42
CA GLY A 59 2.59 1.94 -14.50
C GLY A 59 1.30 2.79 -14.46
N CYS A 60 0.18 2.18 -14.10
CA CYS A 60 -1.17 2.75 -14.19
C CYS A 60 -1.66 3.40 -12.89
N VAL A 61 -0.96 3.19 -11.78
CA VAL A 61 -1.38 3.61 -10.43
C VAL A 61 -1.67 5.12 -10.35
N GLN A 62 -0.81 5.95 -10.93
CA GLN A 62 -0.97 7.41 -10.95
C GLN A 62 -2.14 7.83 -11.83
N ARG A 63 -2.37 7.16 -12.97
CA ARG A 63 -3.53 7.40 -13.84
C ARG A 63 -4.84 7.06 -13.12
N LEU A 64 -4.90 5.92 -12.42
CA LEU A 64 -6.07 5.52 -11.65
C LEU A 64 -6.34 6.52 -10.51
N ALA A 65 -5.29 6.98 -9.82
CA ALA A 65 -5.39 8.02 -8.81
C ALA A 65 -5.86 9.36 -9.40
N GLN A 66 -5.38 9.73 -10.58
CA GLN A 66 -5.83 10.93 -11.29
C GLN A 66 -7.32 10.90 -11.63
N ALA A 67 -7.82 9.74 -12.09
CA ALA A 67 -9.23 9.56 -12.44
C ALA A 67 -10.18 9.82 -11.26
N VAL A 68 -9.73 9.55 -10.03
CA VAL A 68 -10.47 9.80 -8.79
C VAL A 68 -10.15 11.14 -8.12
N GLY A 69 -9.43 12.04 -8.82
CA GLY A 69 -9.05 13.36 -8.31
C GLY A 69 -7.98 13.33 -7.21
N GLY A 70 -7.21 12.24 -7.11
CA GLY A 70 -6.13 12.09 -6.15
C GLY A 70 -4.93 12.99 -6.49
N LYS A 71 -4.36 13.62 -5.46
CA LYS A 71 -3.07 14.33 -5.57
C LYS A 71 -1.87 13.38 -5.41
N LEU A 72 -2.07 12.37 -4.56
CA LEU A 72 -1.10 11.33 -4.30
C LEU A 72 -1.69 9.98 -4.67
N ALA A 73 -0.86 9.10 -5.21
CA ALA A 73 -1.19 7.70 -5.38
C ALA A 73 -0.41 6.88 -4.35
N VAL A 74 -1.09 5.99 -3.62
CA VAL A 74 -0.46 5.14 -2.59
C VAL A 74 -0.59 3.69 -3.00
N LEU A 75 0.54 3.03 -3.25
CA LEU A 75 0.61 1.60 -3.49
C LEU A 75 1.30 0.92 -2.31
N GLY A 76 0.56 0.08 -1.61
CA GLY A 76 1.15 -0.80 -0.61
C GLY A 76 1.28 -2.23 -1.14
N SER A 77 2.35 -2.90 -0.77
CA SER A 77 2.61 -4.28 -1.19
C SER A 77 3.24 -5.12 -0.08
N VAL A 78 3.07 -6.43 -0.21
CA VAL A 78 3.75 -7.43 0.61
C VAL A 78 4.58 -8.31 -0.30
N HIS A 79 5.88 -8.37 -0.03
CA HIS A 79 6.79 -9.30 -0.69
C HIS A 79 7.20 -10.38 0.31
N LYS A 80 6.75 -11.61 0.07
CA LYS A 80 7.08 -12.78 0.89
C LYS A 80 8.15 -13.60 0.21
N VAL A 81 9.33 -13.64 0.83
CA VAL A 81 10.42 -14.54 0.42
C VAL A 81 10.22 -15.93 1.02
N SER A 82 9.65 -16.00 2.23
CA SER A 82 9.26 -17.25 2.90
C SER A 82 8.21 -16.96 3.99
N ASN A 83 7.61 -17.99 4.60
CA ASN A 83 6.76 -17.81 5.79
C ASN A 83 7.49 -17.16 6.99
N LEU A 84 8.82 -17.11 6.97
CA LEU A 84 9.61 -16.46 8.00
C LEU A 84 10.01 -15.03 7.62
N ILE A 85 10.13 -14.66 6.34
CA ILE A 85 10.70 -13.37 5.92
C ILE A 85 9.76 -12.68 4.95
N LEU A 86 9.13 -11.60 5.42
CA LEU A 86 8.19 -10.77 4.66
C LEU A 86 8.61 -9.31 4.74
N ASN A 87 8.41 -8.58 3.64
CA ASN A 87 8.60 -7.14 3.55
C ASN A 87 7.25 -6.49 3.25
N ILE A 88 6.81 -5.56 4.10
CA ILE A 88 5.67 -4.69 3.83
C ILE A 88 6.22 -3.38 3.30
N ARG A 89 5.82 -2.98 2.09
CA ARG A 89 6.24 -1.73 1.45
C ARG A 89 5.05 -0.81 1.23
N VAL A 90 5.28 0.49 1.34
CA VAL A 90 4.36 1.54 0.91
C VAL A 90 5.12 2.54 0.06
N ASP A 91 4.61 2.75 -1.15
CA ASP A 91 5.09 3.70 -2.14
C ASP A 91 4.05 4.81 -2.31
N VAL A 92 4.51 6.06 -2.31
CA VAL A 92 3.67 7.25 -2.50
C VAL A 92 4.20 8.03 -3.69
N PHE A 93 3.34 8.27 -4.66
CA PHE A 93 3.65 8.97 -5.89
C PHE A 93 2.90 10.29 -5.95
N ASP A 94 3.55 11.31 -6.50
CA ASP A 94 2.88 12.52 -6.96
C ASP A 94 2.14 12.20 -8.27
N VAL A 95 0.83 12.48 -8.30
CA VAL A 95 0.01 12.17 -9.47
C VAL A 95 0.32 13.11 -10.64
N SER A 96 0.64 14.37 -10.38
CA SER A 96 0.82 15.39 -11.43
C SER A 96 2.11 15.21 -12.23
N SER A 97 3.19 14.86 -11.55
CA SER A 97 4.54 14.72 -12.09
C SER A 97 4.95 13.27 -12.30
N ASN A 98 4.12 12.32 -11.87
CA ASN A 98 4.39 10.89 -11.93
C ASN A 98 5.67 10.46 -11.17
N ARG A 99 6.09 11.24 -10.16
CA ARG A 99 7.33 10.99 -9.40
C ARG A 99 7.05 10.22 -8.12
N LEU A 100 7.92 9.26 -7.80
CA LEU A 100 7.96 8.62 -6.49
C LEU A 100 8.45 9.64 -5.44
N LEU A 101 7.61 9.93 -4.44
CA LEU A 101 7.93 10.85 -3.35
C LEU A 101 8.45 10.12 -2.12
N ILE A 102 7.80 8.99 -1.77
CA ILE A 102 8.12 8.21 -0.57
C ILE A 102 8.12 6.74 -0.95
N GLN A 103 9.17 6.03 -0.55
CA GLN A 103 9.22 4.58 -0.55
C GLN A 103 9.75 4.14 0.80
N GLN A 104 8.92 3.46 1.58
CA GLN A 104 9.28 2.97 2.90
C GLN A 104 8.86 1.53 3.06
N ASN A 105 9.59 0.78 3.87
CA ASN A 105 9.27 -0.61 4.13
C ASN A 105 9.59 -1.02 5.57
N ALA A 106 8.98 -2.12 5.97
CA ALA A 106 9.25 -2.81 7.22
C ALA A 106 9.38 -4.31 6.96
N ASP A 107 10.47 -4.88 7.48
CA ASP A 107 10.67 -6.33 7.47
C ASP A 107 10.04 -6.95 8.72
N ILE A 108 9.29 -8.03 8.52
CA ILE A 108 8.73 -8.83 9.60
C ILE A 108 9.26 -10.26 9.51
N ARG A 109 9.53 -10.84 10.69
CA ARG A 109 10.00 -12.23 10.82
C ARG A 109 8.92 -13.18 11.33
N SER A 110 7.78 -13.25 10.64
CA SER A 110 6.61 -14.09 10.96
C SER A 110 5.51 -13.95 9.89
N ASN A 111 4.68 -14.97 9.70
CA ASN A 111 3.51 -14.95 8.82
C ASN A 111 2.18 -15.16 9.59
N THR A 112 1.88 -14.27 10.54
CA THR A 112 0.63 -14.28 11.31
C THR A 112 -0.15 -12.98 11.12
N ASP A 113 -1.45 -13.01 11.34
CA ASP A 113 -2.30 -11.81 11.25
C ASP A 113 -1.76 -10.67 12.15
N SER A 114 -1.29 -11.03 13.34
CA SER A 114 -0.69 -10.10 14.30
C SER A 114 0.64 -9.51 13.83
N SER A 115 1.50 -10.28 13.15
CA SER A 115 2.79 -9.78 12.65
C SER A 115 2.60 -8.83 11.47
N TRP A 116 1.65 -9.11 10.59
CA TRP A 116 1.30 -8.25 9.47
C TRP A 116 0.77 -6.90 9.96
N LYS A 117 -0.23 -6.94 10.85
CA LYS A 117 -0.84 -5.73 11.44
C LYS A 117 0.22 -4.86 12.14
N ARG A 118 1.02 -5.46 13.03
CA ARG A 118 2.06 -4.73 13.77
C ARG A 118 3.16 -4.21 12.86
N GLY A 119 3.48 -4.94 11.78
CA GLY A 119 4.45 -4.51 10.77
C GLY A 119 4.01 -3.21 10.08
N LEU A 120 2.76 -3.15 9.62
CA LEU A 120 2.22 -1.94 9.01
C LEU A 120 2.06 -0.80 10.01
N GLU A 121 1.60 -1.06 11.24
CA GLU A 121 1.54 -0.05 12.31
C GLU A 121 2.91 0.56 12.59
N TRP A 122 3.95 -0.28 12.67
CA TRP A 122 5.30 0.18 12.89
C TRP A 122 5.79 1.02 11.72
N LEU A 123 5.56 0.57 10.48
CA LEU A 123 5.92 1.29 9.25
C LEU A 123 5.26 2.68 9.21
N ILE A 124 3.96 2.74 9.50
CA ILE A 124 3.20 3.98 9.57
C ILE A 124 3.81 4.93 10.59
N LYS A 125 3.95 4.46 11.84
CA LYS A 125 4.38 5.29 12.97
C LYS A 125 5.80 5.84 12.79
N HIS A 126 6.72 5.04 12.28
CA HIS A 126 8.15 5.38 12.31
C HIS A 126 8.70 5.87 10.97
N ARG A 127 8.01 5.63 9.86
CA ARG A 127 8.49 5.99 8.52
C ARG A 127 7.52 6.85 7.74
N LEU A 128 6.22 6.52 7.71
CA LEU A 128 5.27 7.20 6.83
C LEU A 128 4.71 8.49 7.42
N ALA A 129 4.43 8.55 8.72
CA ALA A 129 3.78 9.71 9.34
C ALA A 129 4.56 11.01 9.15
N ALA A 130 5.87 11.00 9.49
CA ALA A 130 6.71 12.17 9.29
C ALA A 130 6.88 12.52 7.80
N ALA A 131 7.01 11.50 6.94
CA ALA A 131 7.21 11.70 5.51
C ALA A 131 5.97 12.33 4.84
N LEU A 132 4.77 11.82 5.09
CA LEU A 132 3.53 12.40 4.54
C LEU A 132 3.24 13.80 5.10
N ALA A 133 3.53 14.05 6.37
CA ALA A 133 3.35 15.38 6.97
C ALA A 133 4.20 16.44 6.25
N SER A 134 5.43 16.08 5.84
CA SER A 134 6.30 17.01 5.10
C SER A 134 5.78 17.39 3.71
N LEU A 135 4.94 16.55 3.09
CA LEU A 135 4.32 16.84 1.78
C LEU A 135 3.12 17.78 1.89
N GLY A 136 2.31 17.64 2.96
CA GLY A 136 1.14 18.50 3.18
C GLY A 136 1.48 19.92 3.66
N ALA A 137 2.71 20.13 4.11
CA ALA A 137 3.22 21.44 4.55
C ALA A 137 3.85 22.26 3.40
N GLN A 138 3.92 21.72 2.19
CA GLN A 138 4.43 22.45 1.03
C GLN A 138 3.31 23.36 0.46
N PRO A 139 3.59 24.66 0.26
CA PRO A 139 2.61 25.66 -0.14
C PRO A 139 2.04 25.44 -1.54
#